data_AF-A0AAD9QH18-F1
#
_entry.id   AF-A0AAD9QH18-F1
#
_cell.length_a   1.000
_cell.length_b   1.000
_cell.length_c   1.000
_cell.angle_alpha   90.00
_cell.angle_beta   90.00
_cell.angle_gamma   90.00
#
_symmetry.space_group_name_H-M   'P 1'
#
loop_
_entity.id
_entity.type
_entity.pdbx_description
1 polymer ?
#
loop_
_entity_poly.entity_id
_entity_poly.type
_entity_poly.pdbx_seq_one_letter_code
_entity_poly.pdbx_strand_id
1 'polypeptide(L)'
;MSNDRLSKQLFYSELSEGHRLRARPTLRFKDTLKKSLQNCSIATAHWETTASNRRVWKQLTRKGAAAYEQAKRRAHAEKRAATNAGTESRGSSIPCHVCGRICESEFGLRSHLRVHR
;
A
#
# COMPACT_ATOMS: atom_id res chain seq x y z
N MET A 1 12.28 -30.40 13.96
CA MET A 1 11.41 -29.71 14.94
C MET A 1 10.50 -30.73 15.60
N SER A 2 10.79 -31.12 16.85
CA SER A 2 10.03 -32.13 17.61
C SER A 2 8.56 -31.73 17.79
N ASN A 3 7.67 -32.73 17.85
CA ASN A 3 6.21 -32.55 17.93
C ASN A 3 5.74 -32.08 19.31
N ASP A 4 6.55 -32.28 20.33
CA ASP A 4 6.19 -32.02 21.73
C ASP A 4 6.42 -30.55 22.14
N ARG A 5 6.92 -29.72 21.21
CA ARG A 5 7.16 -28.30 21.49
C ARG A 5 5.83 -27.56 21.50
N LEU A 6 5.58 -26.85 22.59
CA LEU A 6 4.36 -26.06 22.82
C LEU A 6 4.03 -25.14 21.64
N SER A 7 5.02 -24.47 21.07
CA SER A 7 4.82 -23.58 19.91
C SER A 7 4.29 -24.34 18.70
N LYS A 8 4.79 -25.55 18.43
CA LYS A 8 4.32 -26.38 17.33
C LYS A 8 2.92 -26.93 17.63
N GLN A 9 2.68 -27.40 18.85
CA GLN A 9 1.35 -27.87 19.25
C GLN A 9 0.31 -26.76 19.08
N LEU A 10 0.60 -25.54 19.53
CA LEU A 10 -0.33 -24.40 19.45
C LEU A 10 -0.57 -23.92 18.01
N PHE A 11 0.45 -23.95 17.14
CA PHE A 11 0.29 -23.57 15.73
C PHE A 11 -0.45 -24.62 14.88
N TYR A 12 -0.46 -25.89 15.31
CA TYR A 12 -1.04 -27.00 14.54
C TYR A 12 -2.19 -27.73 15.26
N SER A 13 -2.65 -27.25 16.43
CA SER A 13 -3.68 -27.88 17.25
C SER A 13 -5.07 -27.88 16.61
N GLU A 14 -5.34 -26.94 15.72
CA GLU A 14 -6.67 -26.75 15.09
C GLU A 14 -6.91 -27.66 13.87
N LEU A 15 -5.99 -28.59 13.58
CA LEU A 15 -5.96 -29.35 12.32
C LEU A 15 -6.06 -30.87 12.50
N SER A 16 -6.28 -31.38 13.72
CA SER A 16 -6.39 -32.82 13.95
C SER A 16 -7.67 -33.41 13.33
N GLU A 17 -8.81 -32.70 13.38
CA GLU A 17 -10.07 -33.16 12.79
C GLU A 17 -10.88 -31.98 12.21
N GLY A 18 -11.35 -32.11 10.97
CA GLY A 18 -12.23 -31.13 10.32
C GLY A 18 -11.88 -30.79 8.86
N HIS A 19 -12.90 -30.54 8.05
CA HIS A 19 -12.73 -30.10 6.66
C HIS A 19 -12.64 -28.57 6.62
N ARG A 20 -11.55 -28.01 6.06
CA ARG A 20 -11.48 -26.56 5.82
C ARG A 20 -12.59 -26.17 4.83
N LEU A 21 -13.33 -25.10 5.10
CA LEU A 21 -14.17 -24.46 4.09
C LEU A 21 -13.29 -24.13 2.88
N ARG A 22 -13.58 -24.73 1.71
CA ARG A 22 -12.92 -24.41 0.43
C ARG A 22 -13.43 -23.05 -0.07
N ALA A 23 -13.12 -21.99 0.67
CA ALA A 23 -13.20 -20.64 0.15
C ALA A 23 -11.96 -20.33 -0.71
N ARG A 24 -11.95 -19.17 -1.38
CA ARG A 24 -10.73 -18.67 -2.04
C ARG A 24 -9.58 -18.67 -1.03
N PRO A 25 -8.44 -19.32 -1.32
CA PRO A 25 -7.30 -19.30 -0.42
C PRO A 25 -6.92 -17.86 -0.09
N THR A 26 -6.88 -17.55 1.21
CA THR A 26 -6.35 -16.27 1.68
C THR A 26 -4.87 -16.18 1.33
N LEU A 27 -4.42 -14.96 1.00
CA LEU A 27 -3.00 -14.72 0.72
C LEU A 27 -2.19 -15.09 1.96
N ARG A 28 -1.24 -16.01 1.83
CA ARG A 28 -0.39 -16.39 2.97
C ARG A 28 0.62 -15.28 3.20
N PHE A 29 1.04 -15.11 4.45
CA PHE A 29 2.11 -14.16 4.81
C PHE A 29 3.38 -14.34 3.95
N LYS A 30 3.76 -15.59 3.65
CA LYS A 30 4.89 -15.92 2.76
C LYS A 30 4.74 -15.34 1.36
N ASP A 31 3.51 -15.26 0.83
CA ASP A 31 3.25 -14.73 -0.51
C ASP A 31 3.46 -13.21 -0.53
N THR A 32 3.06 -12.52 0.55
CA THR A 32 3.35 -11.09 0.74
C THR A 32 4.86 -10.83 0.80
N LEU A 33 5.61 -11.66 1.54
CA LEU A 33 7.07 -11.54 1.61
C LEU A 33 7.73 -11.71 0.24
N LYS A 34 7.32 -12.72 -0.54
CA LYS A 34 7.85 -12.93 -1.90
C LYS A 34 7.61 -11.73 -2.81
N LYS A 35 6.40 -11.13 -2.76
CA LYS A 35 6.09 -9.91 -3.51
C LYS A 35 6.98 -8.75 -3.09
N SER A 36 7.18 -8.54 -1.79
CA SER A 36 8.06 -7.49 -1.28
C SER A 36 9.52 -7.68 -1.74
N LEU A 37 10.01 -8.92 -1.76
CA LEU A 37 11.36 -9.24 -2.26
C LEU A 37 11.48 -8.95 -3.76
N GLN A 38 10.48 -9.33 -4.57
CA GLN A 38 10.44 -9.01 -6.01
C GLN A 38 10.45 -7.49 -6.25
N ASN A 39 9.64 -6.74 -5.49
CA ASN A 39 9.60 -5.28 -5.56
C ASN A 39 10.95 -4.64 -5.20
N CYS A 40 11.72 -5.29 -4.32
CA CYS A 40 13.08 -4.88 -3.95
C CYS A 40 14.15 -5.39 -4.93
N SER A 41 13.78 -5.99 -6.06
CA SER A 41 14.69 -6.62 -7.03
C SER A 41 15.55 -7.75 -6.43
N ILE A 42 15.01 -8.48 -5.45
CA ILE A 42 15.68 -9.63 -4.81
C ILE A 42 15.08 -10.92 -5.38
N ALA A 43 15.95 -11.81 -5.86
CA ALA A 43 15.55 -13.09 -6.46
C ALA A 43 14.85 -14.01 -5.45
N THR A 44 13.57 -14.33 -5.67
CA THR A 44 12.77 -15.17 -4.77
C THR A 44 13.12 -16.66 -4.80
N ALA A 45 13.89 -17.12 -5.79
CA ALA A 45 14.32 -18.52 -5.89
C ALA A 45 15.50 -18.87 -4.97
N HIS A 46 16.40 -17.92 -4.73
CA HIS A 46 17.68 -18.14 -4.02
C HIS A 46 17.92 -17.15 -2.86
N TRP A 47 16.85 -16.50 -2.38
CA TRP A 47 16.97 -15.51 -1.30
C TRP A 47 17.53 -16.11 0.00
N GLU A 48 17.27 -17.40 0.26
CA GLU A 48 17.77 -18.12 1.44
C GLU A 48 19.31 -18.19 1.46
N THR A 49 19.94 -18.44 0.32
CA THR A 49 21.41 -18.46 0.18
C THR A 49 22.00 -17.09 0.50
N THR A 50 21.38 -16.01 0.00
CA THR A 50 21.81 -14.64 0.34
C THR A 50 21.51 -14.27 1.78
N ALA A 51 20.45 -14.82 2.37
CA ALA A 51 20.07 -14.61 3.76
C ALA A 51 20.99 -15.33 4.75
N SER A 52 21.65 -16.42 4.34
CA SER A 52 22.65 -17.12 5.14
C SER A 52 23.80 -16.19 5.57
N ASN A 53 24.21 -15.28 4.69
CA ASN A 53 25.15 -14.23 5.04
C ASN A 53 24.41 -12.96 5.49
N ARG A 54 24.29 -12.80 6.81
CA ARG A 54 23.57 -11.67 7.43
C ARG A 54 24.03 -10.29 6.95
N ARG A 55 25.33 -10.10 6.70
CA ARG A 55 25.88 -8.80 6.26
C ARG A 55 25.41 -8.48 4.83
N VAL A 56 25.54 -9.45 3.93
CA VAL A 56 25.08 -9.35 2.54
C VAL A 56 23.58 -9.12 2.50
N TRP A 57 22.81 -9.90 3.27
CA TRP A 57 21.36 -9.74 3.36
C TRP A 57 20.93 -8.35 3.80
N LYS A 58 21.54 -7.80 4.85
CA LYS A 58 21.22 -6.46 5.36
C LYS A 58 21.52 -5.37 4.33
N GLN A 59 22.63 -5.50 3.61
CA GLN A 59 23.00 -4.53 2.55
C GLN A 59 22.04 -4.61 1.37
N LEU A 60 21.74 -5.82 0.89
CA LEU A 60 20.86 -6.06 -0.25
C LEU A 60 19.43 -5.58 0.03
N THR A 61 18.87 -5.95 1.18
CA THR A 61 17.52 -5.53 1.59
C THR A 61 17.41 -4.01 1.75
N ARG A 62 18.39 -3.36 2.38
CA ARG A 62 18.42 -1.90 2.52
C ARG A 62 18.49 -1.20 1.16
N LYS A 63 19.35 -1.69 0.25
CA LYS A 63 19.50 -1.14 -1.10
C LYS A 63 18.21 -1.30 -1.91
N GLY A 64 17.63 -2.51 -1.91
CA GLY A 64 16.39 -2.82 -2.62
C GLY A 64 15.20 -2.02 -2.09
N ALA A 65 15.05 -1.90 -0.77
CA ALA A 65 13.98 -1.12 -0.15
C ALA A 65 14.12 0.38 -0.47
N ALA A 66 15.34 0.93 -0.42
CA ALA A 66 15.56 2.34 -0.77
C ALA A 66 15.20 2.63 -2.24
N ALA A 67 15.57 1.74 -3.17
CA ALA A 67 15.23 1.87 -4.58
C ALA A 67 13.71 1.78 -4.81
N TYR A 68 13.04 0.82 -4.17
CA TYR A 68 11.58 0.67 -4.23
C TYR A 68 10.85 1.92 -3.73
N GLU A 69 11.24 2.43 -2.56
CA GLU A 69 10.63 3.64 -1.99
C GLU A 69 10.88 4.89 -2.85
N GLN A 70 12.04 4.99 -3.49
CA GLN A 70 12.33 6.08 -4.43
C GLN A 70 11.45 5.99 -5.68
N ALA A 71 11.31 4.80 -6.27
CA ALA A 71 10.45 4.59 -7.43
C ALA A 71 8.98 4.88 -7.10
N LYS A 72 8.51 4.43 -5.93
CA LYS A 72 7.17 4.72 -5.42
C LYS A 72 6.92 6.22 -5.26
N ARG A 73 7.88 6.97 -4.70
CA ARG A 73 7.79 8.43 -4.57
C ARG A 73 7.73 9.13 -5.92
N ARG A 74 8.55 8.71 -6.89
CA ARG A 74 8.52 9.25 -8.26
C ARG A 74 7.16 9.03 -8.93
N ALA A 75 6.67 7.80 -8.92
CA ALA A 75 5.35 7.47 -9.49
C ALA A 75 4.22 8.29 -8.83
N HIS A 76 4.30 8.50 -7.51
CA HIS A 76 3.32 9.34 -6.83
C HIS A 76 3.44 10.82 -7.23
N ALA A 77 4.65 11.35 -7.36
CA ALA A 77 4.89 12.71 -7.83
C ALA A 77 4.38 12.92 -9.27
N GLU A 78 4.66 11.99 -10.18
CA GLU A 78 4.17 11.99 -11.56
C GLU A 78 2.63 11.99 -11.60
N LYS A 79 1.99 11.12 -10.81
CA LYS A 79 0.52 11.09 -10.71
C LYS A 79 -0.06 12.40 -10.19
N ARG A 80 0.60 13.03 -9.20
CA ARG A 80 0.19 14.34 -8.67
C ARG A 80 0.36 15.44 -9.71
N ALA A 81 1.48 15.46 -10.43
CA ALA A 81 1.73 16.41 -11.50
C ALA A 81 0.68 16.27 -12.62
N ALA A 82 0.39 15.05 -13.07
CA ALA A 82 -0.66 14.78 -14.07
C ALA A 82 -2.05 15.25 -13.60
N THR A 83 -2.38 15.05 -12.32
CA THR A 83 -3.64 15.54 -11.75
C THR A 83 -3.68 17.07 -11.76
N ASN A 84 -2.60 17.72 -11.34
CA ASN A 84 -2.51 19.18 -11.28
C ASN A 84 -2.61 19.80 -12.69
N ALA A 85 -1.92 19.23 -13.68
CA ALA A 85 -2.00 19.65 -15.09
C ALA A 85 -3.43 19.53 -15.65
N GLY A 86 -4.19 18.50 -15.23
CA GLY A 86 -5.60 18.35 -15.60
C GLY A 86 -6.55 19.34 -14.90
N THR A 87 -6.11 20.01 -13.82
CA THR A 87 -6.92 20.97 -13.05
C THR A 87 -6.68 22.44 -13.41
N GLU A 88 -5.72 22.76 -14.27
CA GLU A 88 -5.34 24.15 -14.61
C GLU A 88 -6.37 24.97 -15.42
N SER A 89 -7.62 24.51 -15.63
CA SER A 89 -8.53 25.23 -16.54
C SER A 89 -10.05 25.13 -16.26
N ARG A 90 -10.51 25.06 -15.01
CA ARG A 90 -11.96 25.23 -14.73
C ARG A 90 -12.24 26.04 -13.47
N GLY A 91 -11.70 27.24 -13.39
CA GLY A 91 -12.18 28.26 -12.45
C GLY A 91 -13.55 28.76 -12.91
N SER A 92 -14.62 28.04 -12.62
CA SER A 92 -15.97 28.60 -12.72
C SER A 92 -16.16 29.50 -11.51
N SER A 93 -16.04 30.81 -11.71
CA SER A 93 -16.42 31.82 -10.72
C SER A 93 -17.93 31.79 -10.55
N ILE A 94 -18.42 31.07 -9.53
CA ILE A 94 -19.85 30.89 -9.27
C ILE A 94 -20.28 31.88 -8.17
N PRO A 95 -21.18 32.83 -8.44
CA PRO A 95 -21.67 33.76 -7.43
C PRO A 95 -22.67 33.09 -6.47
N CYS A 96 -22.60 33.42 -5.19
CA CYS A 96 -23.60 33.04 -4.20
C CYS A 96 -24.89 33.86 -4.39
N HIS A 97 -26.04 33.19 -4.44
CA HIS A 97 -27.34 33.85 -4.60
C HIS A 97 -27.84 34.60 -3.34
N VAL A 98 -27.24 34.35 -2.17
CA VAL A 98 -27.66 35.00 -0.90
C VAL A 98 -26.89 36.28 -0.64
N CYS A 99 -25.57 36.27 -0.84
CA CYS A 99 -24.70 37.40 -0.48
C CYS A 99 -23.77 37.88 -1.61
N GLY A 100 -23.89 37.32 -2.82
CA GLY A 100 -23.10 37.74 -3.99
C GLY A 100 -21.63 37.31 -3.98
N ARG A 101 -21.15 36.63 -2.94
CA ARG A 101 -19.75 36.18 -2.85
C ARG A 101 -19.40 35.20 -3.96
N ILE A 102 -18.31 35.47 -4.69
CA ILE A 102 -17.80 34.59 -5.74
C ILE A 102 -17.09 33.40 -5.10
N CYS A 103 -17.48 32.19 -5.49
CA CYS A 103 -16.87 30.93 -5.09
C CYS A 103 -16.10 30.33 -6.28
N GLU A 104 -14.92 29.75 -6.04
CA GLU A 104 -14.05 29.19 -7.09
C GLU A 104 -14.51 27.83 -7.63
N SER A 105 -15.46 27.18 -6.96
CA SER A 105 -16.00 25.89 -7.37
C SER A 105 -17.43 25.68 -6.84
N GLU A 106 -18.15 24.76 -7.44
CA GLU A 106 -19.49 24.36 -7.00
C GLU A 106 -19.45 23.75 -5.58
N PHE A 107 -18.40 22.99 -5.27
CA PHE A 107 -18.14 22.51 -3.91
C PHE A 107 -17.92 23.67 -2.93
N GLY A 108 -17.15 24.68 -3.34
CA GLY A 108 -16.96 25.91 -2.59
C GLY A 108 -18.28 26.63 -2.27
N LEU A 109 -19.16 26.76 -3.27
CA LEU A 109 -20.51 27.31 -3.08
C LEU A 109 -21.33 26.46 -2.11
N ARG A 110 -21.39 25.13 -2.29
CA ARG A 110 -22.13 24.22 -1.39
C ARG A 110 -21.64 24.30 0.05
N SER A 111 -20.33 24.44 0.25
CA SER A 111 -19.73 24.65 1.57
C SER A 111 -20.12 26.01 2.15
N HIS A 112 -20.04 27.06 1.34
CA HIS A 112 -20.38 28.43 1.72
C HIS A 112 -21.85 28.59 2.11
N LEU A 113 -22.76 27.93 1.40
CA LEU A 113 -24.20 27.92 1.70
C LEU A 113 -24.52 27.32 3.09
N ARG A 114 -23.61 26.60 3.73
CA ARG A 114 -23.79 26.15 5.13
C ARG A 114 -23.76 27.28 6.15
N VAL A 115 -23.15 28.42 5.80
CA VAL A 115 -23.08 29.61 6.68
C VAL A 115 -24.37 30.44 6.61
N HIS A 116 -25.15 30.29 5.54
CA HIS A 116 -26.45 30.95 5.35
C HIS A 116 -27.65 30.08 5.79
N ARG A 117 -27.39 28.93 6.41
CA ARG A 117 -28.39 28.13 7.13
C ARG A 117 -28.47 28.58 8.57
#